data_AF-A0A966GZA1-F1
#
_entry.id   AF-A0A966GZA1-F1
#
_cell.length_a   1.000
_cell.length_b   1.000
_cell.length_c   1.000
_cell.angle_alpha   90.00
_cell.angle_beta   90.00
_cell.angle_gamma   90.00
#
_symmetry.space_group_name_H-M   'P 1'
#
loop_
_entity.id
_entity.type
_entity.pdbx_description
1 polymer ?
#
loop_
_entity_poly.entity_id
_entity_poly.type
_entity_poly.pdbx_seq_one_letter_code
_entity_poly.pdbx_strand_id
1 'polypeptide(L)'
;MVPEGYKKVNWTNIMILHWIMNPGLTVCEWLGMRVPRVMLYERHSKKPYLSRFTVPCPHCQTIHDGLTWSAQNHTDRKNWFGLYCPSCGGIIPCVINITSLLLLIITVPIWVFFWKKWRQNWLRQQPDRFTNLKLGAAENPFAGRGWLAQALSFAFLLWLIHLATLALFGEPITLKDFIPISQLLGGLLFGLMMRWMMGGWKNNIKDSKG
;
A
#
# COMPACT_ATOMS: atom_id res chain seq x y z
N MET A 1 18.21 -8.90 -15.05
CA MET A 1 18.93 -7.66 -15.42
C MET A 1 18.02 -6.47 -15.16
N VAL A 2 18.56 -5.32 -14.75
CA VAL A 2 17.77 -4.08 -14.59
C VAL A 2 17.88 -3.32 -15.90
N PRO A 3 16.77 -2.99 -16.59
CA PRO A 3 16.84 -2.24 -17.85
C PRO A 3 17.47 -0.85 -17.65
N GLU A 4 18.07 -0.30 -18.70
CA GLU A 4 18.60 1.06 -18.67
C GLU A 4 17.51 2.08 -18.30
N GLY A 5 17.88 3.11 -17.52
CA GLY A 5 16.93 4.12 -17.03
C GLY A 5 16.10 3.70 -15.81
N TYR A 6 16.19 2.45 -15.34
CA TYR A 6 15.49 1.97 -14.14
C TYR A 6 16.39 1.91 -12.90
N LYS A 7 15.80 2.17 -11.74
CA LYS A 7 16.39 1.94 -10.42
C LYS A 7 15.71 0.74 -9.78
N LYS A 8 16.49 -0.26 -9.37
CA LYS A 8 15.97 -1.36 -8.54
C LYS A 8 15.58 -0.83 -7.17
N VAL A 9 14.37 -1.15 -6.74
CA VAL A 9 13.81 -0.84 -5.43
C VAL A 9 13.51 -2.16 -4.72
N ASN A 10 14.07 -2.34 -3.54
CA ASN A 10 13.95 -3.56 -2.73
C ASN A 10 13.97 -3.19 -1.24
N TRP A 11 14.14 -4.17 -0.36
CA TRP A 11 14.14 -3.99 1.10
C TRP A 11 15.09 -2.92 1.66
N THR A 12 16.11 -2.46 0.91
CA THR A 12 16.99 -1.37 1.36
C THR A 12 16.35 0.02 1.19
N ASN A 13 15.24 0.13 0.48
CA ASN A 13 14.50 1.37 0.36
C ASN A 13 13.72 1.65 1.65
N ILE A 14 13.81 2.89 2.15
CA ILE A 14 13.18 3.31 3.42
C ILE A 14 11.67 3.02 3.45
N MET A 15 10.95 3.17 2.34
CA MET A 15 9.51 2.90 2.29
C MET A 15 9.20 1.40 2.43
N ILE A 16 10.02 0.54 1.83
CA ILE A 16 9.87 -0.92 2.00
C ILE A 16 10.31 -1.33 3.40
N LEU A 17 11.36 -0.71 3.95
CA LEU A 17 11.78 -0.96 5.32
C LEU A 17 10.69 -0.56 6.33
N HIS A 18 10.07 0.60 6.13
CA HIS A 18 8.89 1.01 6.91
C HIS A 18 7.78 -0.04 6.81
N TRP A 19 7.51 -0.58 5.61
CA TRP A 19 6.55 -1.67 5.44
C TRP A 19 6.90 -2.91 6.26
N ILE A 20 8.17 -3.31 6.27
CA ILE A 20 8.65 -4.51 6.98
C ILE A 20 8.56 -4.33 8.50
N MET A 21 8.84 -3.13 9.01
CA MET A 21 8.98 -2.86 10.45
C MET A 21 7.69 -2.40 11.14
N ASN A 22 6.76 -1.76 10.43
CA ASN A 22 5.60 -1.12 11.05
C ASN A 22 4.53 -2.18 11.45
N PRO A 23 4.29 -2.41 12.75
CA PRO A 23 3.32 -3.42 13.19
C PRO A 23 1.89 -3.12 12.74
N GLY A 24 1.53 -1.84 12.56
CA GLY A 24 0.20 -1.41 12.10
C GLY A 24 -0.13 -1.89 10.68
N LEU A 25 0.88 -2.14 9.84
CA LEU A 25 0.68 -2.66 8.48
C LEU A 25 0.35 -4.15 8.44
N THR A 26 0.41 -4.84 9.57
CA THR A 26 -0.07 -6.23 9.70
C THR A 26 -1.54 -6.36 9.30
N VAL A 27 -2.36 -5.37 9.66
CA VAL A 27 -3.79 -5.36 9.27
C VAL A 27 -3.92 -5.29 7.75
N CYS A 28 -3.09 -4.50 7.07
CA CYS A 28 -3.05 -4.43 5.61
C CYS A 28 -2.63 -5.77 4.99
N GLU A 29 -1.59 -6.43 5.52
CA GLU A 29 -1.16 -7.75 5.02
C GLU A 29 -2.23 -8.84 5.23
N TRP A 30 -2.99 -8.78 6.34
CA TRP A 30 -4.11 -9.68 6.60
C TRP A 30 -5.27 -9.49 5.61
N LEU A 31 -5.52 -8.25 5.16
CA LEU A 31 -6.44 -7.96 4.05
C LEU A 31 -5.87 -8.40 2.69
N GLY A 32 -4.64 -8.90 2.65
CA GLY A 32 -3.97 -9.35 1.45
C GLY A 32 -3.35 -8.21 0.65
N MET A 33 -3.04 -7.06 1.25
CA MET A 33 -2.21 -6.04 0.62
C MET A 33 -0.75 -6.48 0.68
N ARG A 34 -0.05 -6.42 -0.44
CA ARG A 34 1.34 -6.90 -0.54
C ARG A 34 2.22 -5.93 -1.29
N VAL A 35 3.47 -5.83 -0.85
CA VAL A 35 4.53 -5.11 -1.57
C VAL A 35 5.47 -6.13 -2.20
N PRO A 36 5.71 -6.08 -3.52
CA PRO A 36 6.61 -7.02 -4.18
C PRO A 36 8.05 -6.87 -3.68
N ARG A 37 8.78 -7.99 -3.62
CA ARG A 37 10.15 -8.03 -3.09
C ARG A 37 11.13 -7.19 -3.91
N VAL A 38 10.83 -7.07 -5.21
CA VAL A 38 11.59 -6.28 -6.17
C VAL A 38 10.63 -5.45 -7.00
N MET A 39 10.91 -4.16 -7.10
CA MET A 39 10.28 -3.22 -8.00
C MET A 39 11.35 -2.50 -8.82
N LEU A 40 10.96 -1.96 -9.96
CA LEU A 40 11.79 -1.10 -10.78
C LEU A 40 11.13 0.28 -10.87
N TYR A 41 11.89 1.31 -10.55
CA TYR A 41 11.45 2.70 -10.62
C TYR A 41 12.09 3.39 -11.83
N GLU A 42 11.27 3.95 -12.72
CA GLU A 42 11.72 4.67 -13.91
C GLU A 42 12.24 6.07 -13.54
N ARG A 43 13.53 6.34 -13.74
CA ARG A 43 14.18 7.59 -13.28
C ARG A 43 13.79 8.81 -14.10
N HIS A 44 13.69 8.65 -15.42
CA HIS A 44 13.56 9.76 -16.38
C HIS A 44 12.15 9.90 -16.97
N SER A 45 11.14 9.37 -16.26
CA SER A 45 9.76 9.40 -16.71
C SER A 45 9.06 10.73 -16.44
N LYS A 46 8.23 11.19 -17.39
CA LYS A 46 7.30 12.30 -17.15
C LYS A 46 6.04 11.87 -16.38
N LYS A 47 5.86 10.56 -16.14
CA LYS A 47 4.68 10.02 -15.44
C LYS A 47 4.58 10.54 -13.99
N PRO A 48 3.38 10.56 -13.38
CA PRO A 48 3.23 10.73 -11.94
C PRO A 48 3.99 9.66 -11.14
N TYR A 49 4.36 9.95 -9.89
CA TYR A 49 5.27 9.12 -9.08
C TYR A 49 4.87 7.63 -9.01
N LEU A 50 3.61 7.33 -8.71
CA LEU A 50 3.12 5.94 -8.60
C LEU A 50 3.18 5.17 -9.93
N SER A 51 2.91 5.85 -11.05
CA SER A 51 2.95 5.26 -12.40
C SER A 51 4.37 5.01 -12.91
N ARG A 52 5.41 5.38 -12.15
CA ARG A 52 6.82 5.09 -12.50
C ARG A 52 7.30 3.74 -11.99
N PHE A 53 6.52 3.09 -11.14
CA PHE A 53 6.85 1.78 -10.61
C PHE A 53 6.39 0.70 -11.56
N THR A 54 7.24 -0.30 -11.71
CA THR A 54 6.95 -1.53 -12.45
C THR A 54 7.44 -2.73 -11.65
N VAL A 55 6.83 -3.89 -11.87
CA VAL A 55 7.11 -5.12 -11.13
C VAL A 55 7.53 -6.21 -12.11
N PRO A 56 8.80 -6.66 -12.07
CA PRO A 56 9.25 -7.76 -12.90
C PRO A 56 8.78 -9.09 -12.33
N CYS A 57 8.23 -9.96 -13.18
CA CYS A 57 7.88 -11.31 -12.81
C CYS A 57 9.13 -12.22 -12.86
N PRO A 58 9.48 -12.95 -11.79
CA PRO A 58 10.65 -13.83 -11.80
C PRO A 58 10.45 -15.11 -12.64
N HIS A 59 9.20 -15.45 -13.01
CA HIS A 59 8.87 -16.68 -13.72
C HIS A 59 8.93 -16.52 -15.24
N CYS A 60 8.30 -15.47 -15.78
CA CYS A 60 8.19 -15.23 -17.22
C CYS A 60 8.92 -13.97 -17.69
N GLN A 61 9.61 -13.27 -16.78
CA GLN A 61 10.37 -12.04 -17.05
C GLN A 61 9.54 -10.85 -17.60
N THR A 62 8.22 -10.99 -17.70
CA THR A 62 7.33 -9.86 -18.04
C THR A 62 7.44 -8.77 -16.98
N ILE A 63 7.54 -7.52 -17.43
CA ILE A 63 7.53 -6.33 -16.58
C ILE A 63 6.12 -5.78 -16.56
N HIS A 64 5.47 -5.82 -15.39
CA HIS A 64 4.12 -5.31 -15.21
C HIS A 64 4.13 -3.86 -14.75
N ASP A 65 3.13 -3.09 -15.16
CA ASP A 65 2.87 -1.76 -14.59
C ASP A 65 2.55 -1.89 -13.10
N GLY A 66 3.07 -0.99 -12.26
CA GLY A 66 2.85 -1.00 -10.81
C GLY A 66 1.37 -0.87 -10.43
N LEU A 67 0.54 -0.30 -11.32
CA LEU A 67 -0.90 -0.19 -11.12
C LEU A 67 -1.65 -1.52 -11.28
N THR A 68 -0.99 -2.59 -11.74
CA THR A 68 -1.58 -3.92 -11.87
C THR A 68 -2.19 -4.42 -10.56
N TRP A 69 -1.60 -4.06 -9.41
CA TRP A 69 -2.07 -4.43 -8.06
C TRP A 69 -2.43 -3.18 -7.24
N SER A 70 -3.33 -2.36 -7.77
CA SER A 70 -3.71 -1.07 -7.18
C SER A 70 -5.19 -1.01 -6.81
N ALA A 71 -5.54 -0.05 -5.95
CA ALA A 71 -6.92 0.18 -5.53
C ALA A 71 -7.82 0.59 -6.71
N GLN A 72 -7.30 1.36 -7.67
CA GLN A 72 -7.98 1.74 -8.92
C GLN A 72 -8.44 0.51 -9.73
N ASN A 73 -7.66 -0.58 -9.68
CA ASN A 73 -7.97 -1.82 -10.37
C ASN A 73 -8.63 -2.86 -9.45
N HIS A 74 -8.94 -2.50 -8.19
CA HIS A 74 -9.50 -3.41 -7.18
C HIS A 74 -8.67 -4.69 -6.96
N THR A 75 -7.36 -4.60 -7.21
CA THR A 75 -6.38 -5.70 -7.19
C THR A 75 -5.32 -5.54 -6.11
N ASP A 76 -5.39 -4.48 -5.30
CA ASP A 76 -4.49 -4.21 -4.17
C ASP A 76 -4.66 -5.19 -3.00
N ARG A 77 -5.87 -5.70 -2.77
CA ARG A 77 -6.21 -6.62 -1.67
C ARG A 77 -6.31 -8.08 -2.13
N LYS A 78 -6.55 -8.99 -1.18
CA LYS A 78 -6.74 -10.43 -1.44
C LYS A 78 -5.53 -11.09 -2.11
N ASN A 79 -4.32 -10.59 -1.92
CA ASN A 79 -3.07 -11.16 -2.44
C ASN A 79 -2.31 -11.95 -1.35
N TRP A 80 -3.01 -12.80 -0.60
CA TRP A 80 -2.47 -13.44 0.61
C TRP A 80 -1.20 -14.26 0.37
N PHE A 81 -1.10 -14.93 -0.78
CA PHE A 81 0.03 -15.79 -1.14
C PHE A 81 1.15 -15.07 -1.92
N GLY A 82 0.98 -13.78 -2.23
CA GLY A 82 1.85 -13.01 -3.11
C GLY A 82 1.07 -12.39 -4.27
N LEU A 83 1.77 -11.69 -5.16
CA LEU A 83 1.12 -11.05 -6.30
C LEU A 83 0.96 -12.05 -7.45
N TYR A 84 -0.25 -12.19 -7.98
CA TYR A 84 -0.50 -13.03 -9.16
C TYR A 84 0.00 -12.35 -10.43
N CYS A 85 0.74 -13.08 -11.27
CA CYS A 85 1.19 -12.62 -12.57
C CYS A 85 0.13 -12.92 -13.65
N PRO A 86 -0.48 -11.91 -14.29
CA PRO A 86 -1.49 -12.13 -15.32
C PRO A 86 -0.93 -12.77 -16.60
N SER A 87 0.38 -12.68 -16.86
CA SER A 87 0.99 -13.22 -18.08
C SER A 87 1.28 -14.73 -18.01
N CYS A 88 1.65 -15.26 -16.84
CA CYS A 88 2.06 -16.67 -16.71
C CYS A 88 1.35 -17.45 -15.61
N GLY A 89 0.48 -16.80 -14.82
CA GLY A 89 -0.20 -17.41 -13.68
C GLY A 89 0.68 -17.65 -12.45
N GLY A 90 1.98 -17.33 -12.53
CA GLY A 90 2.93 -17.50 -11.43
C GLY A 90 2.70 -16.51 -10.28
N ILE A 91 3.23 -16.86 -9.10
CA ILE A 91 3.17 -16.00 -7.91
C ILE A 91 4.47 -15.21 -7.78
N ILE A 92 4.39 -13.90 -7.88
CA ILE A 92 5.49 -12.97 -7.67
C ILE A 92 5.71 -12.81 -6.15
N PRO A 93 6.95 -13.01 -5.66
CA PRO A 93 7.26 -12.95 -4.24
C PRO A 93 7.17 -11.54 -3.69
N CYS A 94 6.68 -11.44 -2.46
CA CYS A 94 6.49 -10.18 -1.73
C CYS A 94 7.42 -10.10 -0.52
N VAL A 95 7.62 -8.89 0.00
CA VAL A 95 8.13 -8.74 1.35
C VAL A 95 7.06 -9.17 2.36
N ILE A 96 7.50 -9.57 3.54
CA ILE A 96 6.63 -9.86 4.67
C ILE A 96 6.98 -8.94 5.81
N ASN A 97 5.97 -8.36 6.44
CA ASN A 97 6.13 -7.60 7.66
C ASN A 97 6.55 -8.52 8.82
N ILE A 98 7.42 -8.04 9.71
CA ILE A 98 7.96 -8.83 10.83
C ILE A 98 6.84 -9.26 11.78
N THR A 99 5.94 -8.36 12.14
CA THR A 99 4.80 -8.67 13.00
C THR A 99 3.87 -9.68 12.32
N SER A 100 3.64 -9.55 11.02
CA SER A 100 2.87 -10.54 10.24
C SER A 100 3.55 -11.91 10.22
N LEU A 101 4.88 -11.96 10.08
CA LEU A 101 5.65 -13.19 10.13
C LEU A 101 5.55 -13.87 11.51
N LEU A 102 5.67 -13.11 12.61
CA LEU A 102 5.54 -13.63 13.97
C LEU A 102 4.14 -14.22 14.21
N LEU A 103 3.09 -13.51 13.82
CA LEU A 103 1.72 -14.02 13.92
C LEU A 103 1.50 -15.27 13.07
N LEU A 104 2.08 -15.33 11.87
CA LEU A 104 2.02 -16.54 11.05
C LEU A 104 2.74 -17.70 11.72
N ILE A 105 3.93 -17.52 12.28
CA ILE A 105 4.66 -18.59 12.99
C ILE A 105 3.80 -19.16 14.13
N ILE A 106 3.16 -18.28 14.92
CA ILE A 106 2.29 -18.68 16.03
C ILE A 106 1.04 -19.43 15.53
N THR A 107 0.47 -18.98 14.42
CA THR A 107 -0.83 -19.50 13.95
C THR A 107 -0.70 -20.61 12.89
N VAL A 108 0.48 -20.84 12.30
CA VAL A 108 0.76 -21.86 11.28
C VAL A 108 0.28 -23.27 11.64
N PRO A 109 0.43 -23.75 12.90
CA PRO A 109 -0.08 -25.07 13.28
C PRO A 109 -1.58 -25.27 12.98
N ILE A 110 -2.37 -24.19 12.99
CA ILE A 110 -3.80 -24.21 12.68
C ILE A 110 -4.01 -24.23 11.16
N TRP A 111 -3.24 -23.43 10.41
CA TRP A 111 -3.47 -23.21 8.97
C TRP A 111 -2.83 -24.25 8.06
N VAL A 112 -1.83 -25.00 8.52
CA VAL A 112 -1.02 -25.90 7.68
C VAL A 112 -1.87 -26.92 6.91
N PHE A 113 -2.95 -27.41 7.53
CA PHE A 113 -3.86 -28.39 6.93
C PHE A 113 -4.66 -27.83 5.75
N PHE A 114 -4.97 -26.54 5.76
CA PHE A 114 -5.80 -25.91 4.74
C PHE A 114 -4.97 -25.17 3.67
N TRP A 115 -3.69 -24.93 3.93
CA TRP A 115 -2.81 -24.10 3.11
C TRP A 115 -2.84 -24.45 1.62
N LYS A 116 -2.68 -25.74 1.28
CA LYS A 116 -2.67 -26.19 -0.13
C LYS A 116 -4.00 -25.91 -0.82
N LYS A 117 -5.12 -26.24 -0.17
CA LYS A 117 -6.47 -26.04 -0.70
C LYS A 117 -6.77 -24.55 -0.90
N TRP A 118 -6.41 -23.72 0.07
CA TRP A 118 -6.60 -22.27 -0.03
C TRP A 118 -5.74 -21.64 -1.11
N ARG A 119 -4.49 -22.04 -1.23
CA ARG A 119 -3.61 -21.55 -2.30
C ARG A 119 -4.16 -21.89 -3.68
N GLN A 120 -4.64 -23.12 -3.88
CA GLN A 120 -5.26 -23.53 -5.15
C GLN A 120 -6.56 -22.79 -5.44
N ASN A 121 -7.45 -22.69 -4.44
CA ASN A 121 -8.70 -21.93 -4.56
C ASN A 121 -8.44 -20.45 -4.86
N TRP A 122 -7.43 -19.87 -4.22
CA TRP A 122 -7.01 -18.49 -4.43
C TRP A 122 -6.48 -18.30 -5.85
N LEU A 123 -5.56 -19.16 -6.32
CA LEU A 123 -5.01 -19.10 -7.67
C LEU A 123 -6.10 -19.17 -8.75
N ARG A 124 -7.08 -20.06 -8.58
CA ARG A 124 -8.19 -20.23 -9.54
C ARG A 124 -9.01 -18.96 -9.75
N GLN A 125 -9.15 -18.13 -8.71
CA GLN A 125 -9.93 -16.90 -8.77
C GLN A 125 -9.14 -15.71 -9.32
N GLN A 126 -7.82 -15.83 -9.50
CA GLN A 126 -7.01 -14.68 -9.90
C GLN A 126 -7.22 -14.25 -11.35
N PRO A 127 -7.26 -15.13 -12.37
CA PRO A 127 -7.36 -14.70 -13.76
C PRO A 127 -8.45 -13.66 -14.02
N ASP A 128 -9.66 -13.90 -13.49
CA ASP A 128 -10.82 -13.02 -13.67
C ASP A 128 -10.59 -11.63 -13.06
N ARG A 129 -9.86 -11.54 -11.95
CA ARG A 129 -9.55 -10.27 -11.26
C ARG A 129 -8.62 -9.37 -12.04
N PHE A 130 -7.82 -9.93 -12.94
CA PHE A 130 -6.84 -9.18 -13.74
C PHE A 130 -7.30 -8.98 -15.19
N THR A 131 -8.60 -9.11 -15.45
CA THR A 131 -9.23 -8.71 -16.71
C THR A 131 -9.52 -7.22 -16.71
N ASN A 132 -9.44 -6.57 -17.88
CA ASN A 132 -9.84 -5.16 -18.08
C ASN A 132 -9.14 -4.14 -17.14
N LEU A 133 -7.85 -4.35 -16.88
CA LEU A 133 -7.05 -3.45 -16.04
C LEU A 133 -6.92 -2.05 -16.67
N LYS A 134 -7.17 -1.02 -15.87
CA LYS A 134 -6.90 0.38 -16.22
C LYS A 134 -5.44 0.68 -15.90
N LEU A 135 -4.58 0.60 -16.90
CA LEU A 135 -3.16 0.90 -16.79
C LEU A 135 -2.87 2.31 -17.33
N GLY A 136 -1.91 3.04 -16.74
CA GLY A 136 -1.54 4.39 -17.17
C GLY A 136 -1.37 5.38 -16.02
N ALA A 137 -2.09 6.50 -16.06
CA ALA A 137 -2.01 7.53 -15.03
C ALA A 137 -2.74 7.06 -13.76
N ALA A 138 -2.01 7.00 -12.64
CA ALA A 138 -2.59 6.71 -11.35
C ALA A 138 -3.57 7.81 -10.94
N GLU A 139 -4.75 7.44 -10.45
CA GLU A 139 -5.63 8.36 -9.76
C GLU A 139 -4.92 8.96 -8.53
N ASN A 140 -5.00 10.28 -8.36
CA ASN A 140 -4.40 10.98 -7.22
C ASN A 140 -5.51 11.45 -6.25
N PRO A 141 -5.76 10.72 -5.15
CA PRO A 141 -6.80 11.10 -4.18
C PRO A 141 -6.45 12.38 -3.40
N PHE A 142 -5.21 12.87 -3.51
CA PHE A 142 -4.75 14.10 -2.87
C PHE A 142 -4.79 15.32 -3.81
N ALA A 143 -5.25 15.18 -5.05
CA ALA A 143 -5.39 16.29 -6.00
C ALA A 143 -6.52 17.26 -5.60
N GLY A 144 -6.41 18.53 -6.01
CA GLY A 144 -7.42 19.56 -5.75
C GLY A 144 -7.73 19.74 -4.26
N ARG A 145 -8.98 19.50 -3.84
CA ARG A 145 -9.41 19.50 -2.43
C ARG A 145 -9.41 18.11 -1.78
N GLY A 146 -9.05 17.05 -2.53
CA GLY A 146 -9.02 15.68 -2.03
C GLY A 146 -8.07 15.48 -0.85
N TRP A 147 -6.95 16.22 -0.80
CA TRP A 147 -6.02 16.17 0.33
C TRP A 147 -6.64 16.61 1.66
N LEU A 148 -7.62 17.52 1.65
CA LEU A 148 -8.33 17.94 2.87
C LEU A 148 -9.21 16.81 3.38
N ALA A 149 -9.95 16.14 2.49
CA ALA A 149 -10.76 14.99 2.86
C ALA A 149 -9.89 13.85 3.44
N GLN A 150 -8.75 13.58 2.82
CA GLN A 150 -7.78 12.60 3.34
C GLN A 150 -7.18 13.03 4.68
N ALA A 151 -6.81 14.31 4.83
CA ALA A 151 -6.30 14.87 6.07
C ALA A 151 -7.29 14.73 7.24
N LEU A 152 -8.54 15.12 7.02
CA LEU A 152 -9.60 15.04 8.03
C LEU A 152 -9.96 13.59 8.37
N SER A 153 -10.00 12.71 7.37
CA SER A 153 -10.23 11.28 7.59
C SER A 153 -9.12 10.67 8.44
N PHE A 154 -7.86 11.05 8.17
CA PHE A 154 -6.72 10.59 8.95
C PHE A 154 -6.71 11.16 10.37
N ALA A 155 -7.02 12.45 10.54
CA ALA A 155 -7.16 13.07 11.87
C ALA A 155 -8.24 12.39 12.70
N PHE A 156 -9.40 12.11 12.10
CA PHE A 156 -10.50 11.41 12.75
C PHE A 156 -10.09 10.00 13.19
N LEU A 157 -9.40 9.25 12.33
CA LEU A 157 -8.88 7.93 12.66
C LEU A 157 -7.89 8.00 13.84
N LEU A 158 -6.96 8.94 13.83
CA LEU A 158 -6.00 9.12 14.93
C LEU A 158 -6.69 9.48 16.25
N TRP A 159 -7.76 10.27 16.18
CA TRP A 159 -8.55 10.61 17.35
C TRP A 159 -9.29 9.40 17.93
N LEU A 160 -9.90 8.56 17.09
CA LEU A 160 -10.49 7.29 17.54
C LEU A 160 -9.47 6.36 18.18
N ILE A 161 -8.26 6.26 17.59
CA ILE A 161 -7.17 5.46 18.16
C ILE A 161 -6.76 6.03 19.52
N HIS A 162 -6.66 7.35 19.66
CA HIS A 162 -6.33 8.00 20.93
C HIS A 162 -7.34 7.68 22.04
N LEU A 163 -8.65 7.80 21.75
CA LEU A 163 -9.69 7.42 22.71
C LEU A 163 -9.64 5.94 23.07
N ALA A 164 -9.43 5.07 22.08
CA ALA A 164 -9.28 3.64 22.32
C ALA A 164 -8.06 3.33 23.19
N THR A 165 -6.93 4.03 22.99
CA THR A 165 -5.75 3.86 23.85
C THR A 165 -6.02 4.29 25.29
N LEU A 166 -6.67 5.43 25.53
CA LEU A 166 -7.03 5.85 26.88
C LEU A 166 -7.90 4.79 27.57
N ALA A 167 -8.93 4.29 26.88
CA ALA A 167 -9.80 3.24 27.40
C ALA A 167 -9.05 1.94 27.70
N LEU A 168 -8.13 1.51 26.82
CA LEU A 168 -7.37 0.28 26.99
C LEU A 168 -6.38 0.35 28.16
N PHE A 169 -5.81 1.52 28.44
CA PHE A 169 -4.89 1.72 29.55
C PHE A 169 -5.60 2.13 30.85
N GLY A 170 -6.93 2.19 30.86
CA GLY A 170 -7.72 2.56 32.04
C GLY A 170 -7.60 4.03 32.44
N GLU A 171 -7.14 4.89 31.53
CA GLU A 171 -7.03 6.32 31.75
C GLU A 171 -8.42 6.98 31.67
N PRO A 172 -8.74 7.93 32.55
CA PRO A 172 -10.04 8.59 32.54
C PRO A 172 -10.20 9.45 31.30
N ILE A 173 -11.30 9.23 30.56
CA ILE A 173 -11.65 10.05 29.41
C ILE A 173 -12.33 11.33 29.92
N THR A 174 -11.73 12.48 29.63
CA THR A 174 -12.20 13.80 30.02
C THR A 174 -12.76 14.56 28.82
N LEU A 175 -13.43 15.70 29.07
CA LEU A 175 -13.92 16.58 28.00
C LEU A 175 -12.79 17.10 27.09
N LYS A 176 -11.56 17.22 27.59
CA LYS A 176 -10.41 17.70 26.81
C LYS A 176 -10.00 16.70 25.73
N ASP A 177 -10.21 15.41 25.95
CA ASP A 177 -9.85 14.35 25.00
C ASP A 177 -10.78 14.33 23.77
N PHE A 178 -11.94 14.99 23.86
CA PHE A 178 -12.84 15.25 22.74
C PHE A 178 -12.45 16.46 21.89
N ILE A 179 -11.35 17.16 22.21
CA ILE A 179 -10.83 18.31 21.46
C ILE A 179 -9.60 17.85 20.66
N PRO A 180 -9.75 17.38 19.40
CA PRO A 180 -8.70 16.70 18.66
C PRO A 180 -7.66 17.65 18.02
N ILE A 181 -7.21 18.70 18.72
CA ILE A 181 -6.33 19.73 18.13
C ILE A 181 -5.05 19.11 17.57
N SER A 182 -4.38 18.25 18.33
CA SER A 182 -3.13 17.62 17.91
C SER A 182 -3.34 16.66 16.73
N GLN A 183 -4.43 15.90 16.73
CA GLN A 183 -4.78 14.97 15.64
C GLN A 183 -5.18 15.72 14.37
N LEU A 184 -5.89 16.84 14.48
CA LEU A 184 -6.21 17.71 13.35
C LEU A 184 -4.94 18.31 12.74
N LEU A 185 -4.03 18.84 13.57
CA LEU A 185 -2.74 19.35 13.09
C LEU A 185 -1.93 18.24 12.40
N GLY A 186 -1.85 17.06 13.01
CA GLY A 186 -1.19 15.89 12.43
C GLY A 186 -1.81 15.45 11.10
N GLY A 187 -3.15 15.40 11.02
CA GLY A 187 -3.88 15.07 9.79
C GLY A 187 -3.65 16.06 8.67
N LEU A 188 -3.68 17.37 8.97
CA LEU A 188 -3.40 18.41 7.98
C LEU A 188 -1.96 18.35 7.48
N LEU A 189 -0.98 18.19 8.38
CA LEU A 189 0.43 18.00 8.01
C LEU A 189 0.60 16.77 7.11
N PHE A 190 -0.04 15.66 7.46
CA PHE A 190 -0.02 14.44 6.66
C PHE A 190 -0.62 14.68 5.26
N GLY A 191 -1.80 15.29 5.16
CA GLY A 191 -2.45 15.57 3.88
C GLY A 191 -1.63 16.48 2.97
N LEU A 192 -1.02 17.52 3.54
CA LEU A 192 -0.11 18.42 2.81
C LEU A 192 1.14 17.69 2.33
N MET A 193 1.76 16.88 3.18
CA MET A 193 2.91 16.05 2.84
C MET A 193 2.57 15.10 1.69
N MET A 194 1.44 14.39 1.76
CA MET A 194 1.02 13.46 0.72
C MET A 194 0.68 14.17 -0.60
N ARG A 195 0.02 15.34 -0.54
CA ARG A 195 -0.20 16.18 -1.73
C ARG A 195 1.10 16.57 -2.39
N TRP A 196 2.11 16.94 -1.60
CA TRP A 196 3.43 17.30 -2.10
C TRP A 196 4.13 16.12 -2.77
N MET A 197 4.15 14.95 -2.11
CA MET A 197 4.79 13.73 -2.63
C MET A 197 4.11 13.21 -3.91
N MET A 198 2.78 13.27 -3.97
CA MET A 198 1.98 12.66 -5.06
C MET A 198 1.81 13.59 -6.27
N GLY A 199 1.65 14.90 -6.04
CA GLY A 199 1.46 15.89 -7.11
C GLY A 199 2.76 16.41 -7.74
N GLY A 200 3.87 16.40 -6.99
CA GLY A 200 5.10 17.08 -7.38
C GLY A 200 4.96 18.61 -7.34
N TRP A 201 6.06 19.30 -6.97
CA TRP A 201 6.07 20.76 -6.73
C TRP A 201 5.45 21.58 -7.88
N LYS A 202 5.71 21.22 -9.14
CA LYS A 202 5.27 22.00 -10.33
C LYS A 202 3.79 21.85 -10.69
N ASN A 203 3.14 20.73 -10.38
CA ASN A 203 1.73 20.54 -10.73
C ASN A 203 0.80 21.13 -9.66
N ASN A 204 1.24 21.13 -8.40
CA ASN A 204 0.47 21.67 -7.27
C ASN A 204 0.21 23.19 -7.36
N ILE A 205 1.07 23.95 -8.08
CA ILE A 205 0.91 25.41 -8.32
C ILE A 205 -0.12 25.70 -9.42
N LYS A 206 -0.34 24.76 -10.36
CA LYS A 206 -1.35 24.92 -11.41
C LYS A 206 -2.76 24.68 -10.88
N ASP A 207 -2.91 23.68 -10.01
CA ASP A 207 -4.20 23.34 -9.39
C ASP A 207 -4.69 24.38 -8.37
N SER A 208 -3.81 25.24 -7.83
CA SER A 208 -4.21 26.32 -6.92
C SER A 208 -4.65 27.61 -7.63
N LYS A 209 -4.59 27.63 -8.97
CA LYS A 209 -5.00 28.76 -9.81
C LYS A 209 -6.27 28.47 -10.63
N GLY A 210 -6.92 27.33 -10.39
CA GLY A 210 -8.18 26.91 -11.00
C GLY A 210 -9.31 26.87 -9.98
#